data_AF-A0A239GYR2-F1
#
_entry.id   AF-A0A239GYR2-F1
#
_cell.length_a   1.000
_cell.length_b   1.000
_cell.length_c   1.000
_cell.angle_alpha   90.00
_cell.angle_beta   90.00
_cell.angle_gamma   90.00
#
_symmetry.space_group_name_H-M   'P 1'
#
loop_
_entity.id
_entity.type
_entity.pdbx_description
1 polymer ?
#
loop_
_entity_poly.entity_id
_entity_poly.type
_entity_poly.pdbx_seq_one_letter_code
_entity_poly.pdbx_strand_id
1 'polypeptide(L)'
;MDRPHRRAPRFPRAPLVAVVTALGLVVAVPALPTAHSAFSAATGNPANSLATDWLRPPSDLAAIQACSYAPIAVRGALASTSPSPLSLGVPSETRSGDVLVAQVVYYGTSSITAPSDWTLVRKDTSGSLVTSAVYRKVAAAGEPAATFSRPSTDNGDMVGGIVAYSGVSRSAPVSVEGVATGSGEKATSPGLTTTATGVVVLHLLAKGSAQFPTPAGTTGRWRLSSDSEGVTAADEPFAGPGAIPRRTSTVSGSTTPWIAQAVVLRPALEQAGASLTWTASPSSWADGYRLERSAGGTVQATRSLTSVGTTATTEGPLPNGVSYTFRLWAHRGTWESSAVSTTIALSC
;
A
#
# COMPACT_ATOMS: atom_id res chain seq x y z
N MET A 1 75.93 47.18 25.08
CA MET A 1 74.53 47.07 24.65
C MET A 1 74.54 46.99 23.13
N ASP A 2 74.44 45.80 22.57
CA ASP A 2 73.71 45.52 21.32
C ASP A 2 74.04 44.12 20.82
N ARG A 3 73.00 43.40 20.38
CA ARG A 3 73.11 42.14 19.64
C ARG A 3 73.65 42.41 18.23
N PRO A 4 74.43 41.49 17.64
CA PRO A 4 74.54 41.41 16.20
C PRO A 4 73.80 40.17 15.65
N HIS A 5 72.96 40.43 14.64
CA HIS A 5 72.53 39.45 13.64
C HIS A 5 73.46 39.51 12.42
N ARG A 6 73.82 38.36 11.82
CA ARG A 6 73.96 38.10 10.35
C ARG A 6 74.57 36.70 10.16
N ARG A 7 73.82 35.73 9.62
CA ARG A 7 73.61 35.30 8.21
C ARG A 7 74.53 34.14 7.77
N ALA A 8 73.88 33.18 7.11
CA ALA A 8 74.25 31.80 6.71
C ALA A 8 75.56 31.60 5.93
N PRO A 9 75.97 30.32 5.76
CA PRO A 9 75.98 29.76 4.40
C PRO A 9 75.49 28.30 4.27
N ARG A 10 75.29 27.89 3.01
CA ARG A 10 74.69 26.63 2.52
C ARG A 10 75.75 25.79 1.77
N PHE A 11 75.68 24.45 1.97
CA PHE A 11 76.11 23.31 1.11
C PHE A 11 77.60 23.13 0.75
N PRO A 12 78.16 21.89 0.66
CA PRO A 12 77.79 20.86 -0.34
C PRO A 12 77.74 19.39 0.17
N ARG A 13 76.86 18.55 -0.40
CA ARG A 13 77.07 17.41 -1.34
C ARG A 13 77.91 16.23 -0.83
N ALA A 14 77.27 15.05 -0.83
CA ALA A 14 77.73 13.69 -0.51
C ALA A 14 78.89 13.20 -1.41
N PRO A 15 79.44 11.97 -1.20
CA PRO A 15 78.83 10.81 -1.87
C PRO A 15 79.03 9.40 -1.23
N LEU A 16 78.21 8.43 -1.71
CA LEU A 16 78.50 6.99 -2.00
C LEU A 16 78.85 6.06 -0.80
N VAL A 17 78.38 4.81 -0.60
CA VAL A 17 77.71 3.79 -1.43
C VAL A 17 77.03 2.73 -0.53
N ALA A 18 75.88 2.28 -1.03
CA ALA A 18 75.14 1.02 -0.90
C ALA A 18 75.56 -0.09 0.08
N VAL A 19 74.56 -0.65 0.79
CA VAL A 19 73.94 -1.98 0.53
C VAL A 19 72.46 -1.89 0.99
N VAL A 20 71.46 -1.62 0.14
CA VAL A 20 70.70 -2.53 -0.76
C VAL A 20 69.94 -3.63 0.02
N THR A 21 68.70 -3.32 0.45
CA THR A 21 67.39 -3.82 -0.06
C THR A 21 66.84 -4.97 0.78
N ALA A 22 65.54 -5.17 1.04
CA ALA A 22 64.25 -4.57 0.66
C ALA A 22 63.21 -5.27 1.58
N LEU A 23 61.94 -4.93 1.79
CA LEU A 23 60.86 -4.19 1.10
C LEU A 23 59.77 -4.00 2.21
N GLY A 24 59.24 -2.82 2.54
CA GLY A 24 58.02 -2.20 1.97
C GLY A 24 56.84 -3.18 1.83
N LEU A 25 55.62 -2.98 2.35
CA LEU A 25 54.83 -1.76 2.49
C LEU A 25 53.47 -2.05 3.22
N VAL A 26 52.98 -1.09 4.01
CA VAL A 26 51.57 -0.60 4.11
C VAL A 26 50.47 -1.32 4.96
N VAL A 27 50.01 -0.55 5.96
CA VAL A 27 48.62 -0.26 6.40
C VAL A 27 47.73 -1.38 6.93
N ALA A 28 47.39 -1.28 8.23
CA ALA A 28 46.02 -1.17 8.73
C ALA A 28 46.06 -1.01 10.26
N VAL A 29 45.32 -0.04 10.80
CA VAL A 29 44.89 -0.08 12.20
C VAL A 29 43.61 -0.94 12.20
N PRO A 30 43.59 -2.16 12.77
CA PRO A 30 42.33 -2.80 13.08
C PRO A 30 41.92 -2.41 14.50
N ALA A 31 40.60 -2.31 14.66
CA ALA A 31 39.88 -2.11 15.91
C ALA A 31 40.51 -2.89 17.08
N LEU A 32 40.77 -2.18 18.18
CA LEU A 32 40.97 -2.83 19.46
C LEU A 32 39.67 -3.56 19.83
N PRO A 33 39.68 -4.86 20.14
CA PRO A 33 38.52 -5.50 20.75
C PRO A 33 38.25 -4.80 22.08
N THR A 34 36.97 -4.54 22.38
CA THR A 34 36.55 -4.19 23.74
C THR A 34 37.06 -5.28 24.67
N ALA A 35 37.99 -4.92 25.56
CA ALA A 35 38.51 -5.83 26.56
C ALA A 35 37.37 -6.23 27.49
N HIS A 36 36.90 -7.48 27.37
CA HIS A 36 36.02 -8.07 28.36
C HIS A 36 36.90 -8.64 29.46
N SER A 37 36.70 -8.22 30.70
CA SER A 37 37.30 -8.89 31.85
C SER A 37 36.60 -10.23 32.05
N ALA A 38 37.25 -11.32 31.64
CA ALA A 38 36.81 -12.67 31.99
C ALA A 38 37.47 -13.07 33.32
N PHE A 39 36.67 -13.24 34.37
CA PHE A 39 37.12 -13.89 35.60
C PHE A 39 36.84 -15.38 35.49
N SER A 40 37.89 -16.22 35.54
CA SER A 40 37.75 -17.66 35.69
C SER A 40 38.06 -18.06 37.13
N ALA A 41 37.04 -18.45 37.90
CA ALA A 41 37.23 -19.02 39.23
C ALA A 41 37.48 -20.53 39.13
N ALA A 42 38.60 -21.00 39.66
CA ALA A 42 39.05 -22.40 39.54
C ALA A 42 38.54 -23.33 40.66
N THR A 43 37.61 -22.90 41.52
CA THR A 43 37.11 -23.73 42.62
C THR A 43 35.59 -23.65 42.75
N GLY A 44 34.93 -24.78 42.45
CA GLY A 44 33.49 -24.97 42.61
C GLY A 44 33.10 -25.20 44.06
N ASN A 45 32.34 -24.28 44.63
CA ASN A 45 31.54 -24.44 45.84
C ASN A 45 30.08 -24.12 45.43
N PRO A 46 29.02 -24.72 45.99
CA PRO A 46 27.62 -24.39 45.71
C PRO A 46 27.25 -22.88 45.75
N ALA A 47 28.04 -22.02 46.38
CA ALA A 47 27.87 -20.56 46.33
C ALA A 47 28.41 -19.90 45.02
N ASN A 48 29.26 -20.61 44.25
CA ASN A 48 29.89 -20.15 43.01
C ASN A 48 29.21 -20.67 41.73
N SER A 49 28.06 -21.34 41.81
CA SER A 49 27.32 -21.77 40.61
C SER A 49 26.65 -20.61 39.84
N LEU A 50 26.79 -19.37 40.33
CA LEU A 50 26.24 -18.16 39.71
C LEU A 50 27.17 -17.56 38.63
N ALA A 51 28.45 -17.96 38.55
CA ALA A 51 29.42 -17.36 37.64
C ALA A 51 29.28 -17.81 36.17
N THR A 52 28.38 -18.74 35.87
CA THR A 52 28.09 -19.20 34.50
C THR A 52 26.66 -18.92 34.05
N ASP A 53 25.81 -18.35 34.91
CA ASP A 53 24.40 -18.09 34.59
C ASP A 53 24.27 -16.72 33.90
N TRP A 54 24.79 -16.64 32.68
CA TRP A 54 24.65 -15.45 31.84
C TRP A 54 23.22 -15.37 31.33
N LEU A 55 22.59 -14.20 31.47
CA LEU A 55 21.27 -13.94 30.89
C LEU A 55 21.37 -14.01 29.36
N ARG A 56 20.79 -15.06 28.77
CA ARG A 56 20.87 -15.30 27.33
C ARG A 56 19.85 -14.45 26.58
N PRO A 57 20.19 -13.93 25.39
CA PRO A 57 19.22 -13.19 24.58
C PRO A 57 18.15 -14.13 24.01
N PRO A 58 16.98 -13.58 23.63
CA PRO A 58 16.11 -14.26 22.67
C PRO A 58 16.83 -14.43 21.32
N SER A 59 16.30 -15.29 20.45
CA SER A 59 16.80 -15.46 19.07
C SER A 59 15.70 -15.25 18.04
N ASP A 60 16.07 -15.24 16.76
CA ASP A 60 15.13 -15.26 15.63
C ASP A 60 14.12 -14.10 15.63
N LEU A 61 14.53 -12.92 16.10
CA LEU A 61 13.69 -11.73 16.07
C LEU A 61 13.39 -11.36 14.61
N ALA A 62 12.13 -11.52 14.24
CA ALA A 62 11.58 -11.13 12.96
C ALA A 62 10.55 -10.02 13.14
N ALA A 63 10.50 -9.11 12.17
CA ALA A 63 9.47 -8.11 12.03
C ALA A 63 8.75 -8.31 10.71
N ILE A 64 7.42 -8.33 10.75
CA ILE A 64 6.55 -8.42 9.57
C ILE A 64 5.59 -7.24 9.64
N GLN A 65 5.36 -6.57 8.51
CA GLN A 65 4.44 -5.43 8.51
C GLN A 65 3.01 -5.89 8.81
N ALA A 66 2.29 -5.09 9.59
CA ALA A 66 0.88 -5.26 9.89
C ALA A 66 0.13 -4.06 9.31
N CYS A 67 -0.65 -4.28 8.27
CA CYS A 67 -1.49 -3.26 7.64
C CYS A 67 -2.96 -3.60 7.92
N SER A 68 -3.71 -2.62 8.43
CA SER A 68 -5.16 -2.71 8.55
C SER A 68 -5.81 -1.69 7.62
N TYR A 69 -6.90 -2.10 6.99
CA TYR A 69 -7.59 -1.33 5.98
C TYR A 69 -9.07 -1.18 6.33
N ALA A 70 -9.64 -0.03 6.00
CA ALA A 70 -11.04 0.24 6.19
C ALA A 70 -11.88 -0.68 5.28
N PRO A 71 -12.96 -1.31 5.80
CA PRO A 71 -13.86 -2.07 4.94
C PRO A 71 -14.57 -1.13 3.95
N ILE A 72 -14.57 -1.51 2.68
CA ILE A 72 -15.31 -0.76 1.66
C ILE A 72 -16.80 -1.11 1.79
N ALA A 73 -17.65 -0.08 1.84
CA ALA A 73 -19.10 -0.25 1.92
C ALA A 73 -19.82 0.75 1.01
N VAL A 74 -20.96 0.33 0.46
CA VAL A 74 -21.80 1.18 -0.38
C VAL A 74 -22.64 2.11 0.49
N ARG A 75 -22.67 3.39 0.13
CA ARG A 75 -23.60 4.38 0.69
C ARG A 75 -24.92 4.43 -0.06
N GLY A 76 -24.84 4.37 -1.38
CA GLY A 76 -26.00 4.36 -2.26
C GLY A 76 -25.59 4.48 -3.71
N ALA A 77 -26.55 4.27 -4.60
CA ALA A 77 -26.38 4.42 -6.03
C ALA A 77 -27.62 5.08 -6.64
N LEU A 78 -27.41 5.86 -7.70
CA LEU A 78 -28.45 6.51 -8.49
C LEU A 78 -28.14 6.32 -9.97
N ALA A 79 -29.16 6.39 -10.82
CA ALA A 79 -29.02 6.35 -12.27
C ALA A 79 -29.99 7.32 -12.93
N SER A 80 -29.62 7.80 -14.11
CA SER A 80 -30.41 8.76 -14.88
C SER A 80 -30.17 8.58 -16.38
N THR A 81 -31.07 9.14 -17.17
CA THR A 81 -30.98 9.24 -18.62
C THR A 81 -31.49 10.61 -19.05
N SER A 82 -30.84 11.21 -20.05
CA SER A 82 -31.21 12.51 -20.61
C SER A 82 -30.50 12.71 -21.96
N PRO A 83 -31.08 13.46 -22.90
CA PRO A 83 -30.29 14.12 -23.94
C PRO A 83 -29.14 14.90 -23.30
N SER A 84 -28.00 14.97 -24.00
CA SER A 84 -26.84 15.73 -23.50
C SER A 84 -27.24 17.17 -23.13
N PRO A 85 -26.96 17.65 -21.89
CA PRO A 85 -26.13 17.03 -20.86
C PRO A 85 -26.86 16.03 -19.93
N LEU A 86 -26.13 15.02 -19.46
CA LEU A 86 -26.59 14.10 -18.42
C LEU A 86 -26.26 14.62 -17.02
N SER A 87 -27.27 14.76 -16.16
CA SER A 87 -27.07 15.04 -14.73
C SER A 87 -27.25 13.78 -13.90
N LEU A 88 -26.26 13.47 -13.05
CA LEU A 88 -26.28 12.40 -12.07
C LEU A 88 -26.34 13.00 -10.66
N GLY A 89 -27.45 12.79 -9.98
CA GLY A 89 -27.63 13.21 -8.59
C GLY A 89 -26.71 12.45 -7.64
N VAL A 90 -26.41 13.04 -6.48
CA VAL A 90 -25.56 12.40 -5.47
C VAL A 90 -26.43 11.56 -4.54
N PRO A 91 -26.08 10.29 -4.25
CA PRO A 91 -26.82 9.48 -3.28
C PRO A 91 -26.90 10.18 -1.91
N SER A 92 -28.07 10.23 -1.28
CA SER A 92 -28.31 11.02 -0.05
C SER A 92 -27.40 10.66 1.13
N GLU A 93 -26.94 9.40 1.19
CA GLU A 93 -26.04 8.91 2.24
C GLU A 93 -24.56 9.21 1.99
N THR A 94 -24.23 9.92 0.91
CA THR A 94 -22.86 10.31 0.57
C THR A 94 -22.34 11.29 1.61
N ARG A 95 -21.14 11.02 2.13
CA ARG A 95 -20.44 11.87 3.10
C ARG A 95 -19.14 12.37 2.51
N SER A 96 -18.62 13.45 3.10
CA SER A 96 -17.30 13.94 2.72
C SER A 96 -16.25 12.84 2.92
N GLY A 97 -15.40 12.66 1.91
CA GLY A 97 -14.34 11.66 1.90
C GLY A 97 -14.76 10.28 1.39
N ASP A 98 -16.02 10.06 1.04
CA ASP A 98 -16.44 8.88 0.27
C ASP A 98 -15.96 9.01 -1.19
N VAL A 99 -15.76 7.89 -1.87
CA VAL A 99 -15.38 7.85 -3.29
C VAL A 99 -16.62 7.62 -4.14
N LEU A 100 -16.89 8.56 -5.02
CA LEU A 100 -17.90 8.47 -6.06
C LEU A 100 -17.31 7.85 -7.30
N VAL A 101 -18.02 6.89 -7.90
CA VAL A 101 -17.72 6.34 -9.23
C VAL A 101 -18.93 6.54 -10.11
N ALA A 102 -18.75 7.17 -11.26
CA ALA A 102 -19.79 7.42 -12.24
C ALA A 102 -19.48 6.72 -13.56
N GLN A 103 -20.48 6.07 -14.15
CA GLN A 103 -20.43 5.56 -15.51
C GLN A 103 -21.38 6.38 -16.37
N VAL A 104 -20.91 6.81 -17.54
CA VAL A 104 -21.71 7.50 -18.54
C VAL A 104 -21.54 6.81 -19.89
N VAL A 105 -22.65 6.45 -20.49
CA VAL A 105 -22.73 5.68 -21.72
C VAL A 105 -23.58 6.43 -22.74
N TYR A 106 -23.14 6.41 -24.00
CA TYR A 106 -23.80 7.11 -25.09
C TYR A 106 -23.42 6.55 -26.45
N TYR A 107 -24.24 6.90 -27.45
CA TYR A 107 -24.00 6.58 -28.84
C TYR A 107 -22.87 7.42 -29.44
N GLY A 108 -21.98 6.78 -30.21
CA GLY A 108 -20.92 7.44 -30.97
C GLY A 108 -19.57 7.38 -30.27
N THR A 109 -18.65 8.28 -30.63
CA THR A 109 -17.24 8.24 -30.17
C THR A 109 -16.73 9.59 -29.65
N SER A 110 -17.58 10.61 -29.64
CA SER A 110 -17.21 11.97 -29.31
C SER A 110 -16.65 12.11 -27.90
N SER A 111 -15.94 13.21 -27.63
CA SER A 111 -15.45 13.50 -26.28
C SER A 111 -16.62 13.78 -25.32
N ILE A 112 -16.35 13.61 -24.04
CA ILE A 112 -17.30 13.90 -22.96
C ILE A 112 -16.58 14.81 -21.97
N THR A 113 -17.20 15.94 -21.67
CA THR A 113 -16.74 16.91 -20.68
C THR A 113 -17.39 16.55 -19.35
N ALA A 114 -16.56 16.23 -18.36
CA ALA A 114 -16.96 16.02 -16.97
C ALA A 114 -16.80 17.32 -16.16
N PRO A 115 -17.39 17.43 -14.96
CA PRO A 115 -17.07 18.53 -14.05
C PRO A 115 -15.60 18.51 -13.68
N SER A 116 -15.00 19.67 -13.43
CA SER A 116 -13.53 19.85 -13.34
C SER A 116 -12.84 19.07 -12.22
N ASP A 117 -13.58 18.63 -11.21
CA ASP A 117 -13.07 17.89 -10.05
C ASP A 117 -13.27 16.37 -10.16
N TRP A 118 -13.79 15.89 -11.28
CA TRP A 118 -13.86 14.47 -11.63
C TRP A 118 -12.62 14.04 -12.40
N THR A 119 -12.05 12.90 -12.01
CA THR A 119 -10.92 12.29 -12.72
C THR A 119 -11.45 11.17 -13.60
N LEU A 120 -11.09 11.18 -14.89
CA LEU A 120 -11.36 10.06 -15.79
C LEU A 120 -10.58 8.83 -15.30
N VAL A 121 -11.30 7.74 -15.06
CA VAL A 121 -10.73 6.42 -14.76
C VAL A 121 -10.44 5.73 -16.08
N ARG A 122 -11.48 5.61 -16.94
CA ARG A 122 -11.34 4.99 -18.26
C ARG A 122 -12.44 5.43 -19.20
N LYS A 123 -12.14 5.45 -20.50
CA LYS A 123 -13.12 5.62 -21.57
C LYS A 123 -12.84 4.60 -22.65
N ASP A 124 -13.82 3.80 -23.00
CA ASP A 124 -13.70 2.81 -24.07
C ASP A 124 -14.86 2.94 -25.05
N THR A 125 -14.60 2.53 -26.29
CA THR A 125 -15.59 2.48 -27.37
C THR A 125 -15.60 1.10 -27.98
N SER A 126 -16.78 0.51 -28.14
CA SER A 126 -16.95 -0.73 -28.90
C SER A 126 -17.41 -0.40 -30.32
N GLY A 127 -16.52 -0.60 -31.29
CA GLY A 127 -16.70 -0.16 -32.67
C GLY A 127 -16.76 1.37 -32.76
N SER A 128 -17.80 1.89 -33.39
CA SER A 128 -18.10 3.33 -33.49
C SER A 128 -19.43 3.72 -32.85
N LEU A 129 -20.09 2.79 -32.16
CA LEU A 129 -21.50 2.93 -31.77
C LEU A 129 -21.69 3.17 -30.29
N VAL A 130 -21.00 2.43 -29.40
CA VAL A 130 -21.21 2.55 -27.96
C VAL A 130 -19.93 3.01 -27.30
N THR A 131 -19.99 4.12 -26.56
CA THR A 131 -18.90 4.57 -25.69
C THR A 131 -19.34 4.50 -24.23
N SER A 132 -18.45 4.04 -23.36
CA SER A 132 -18.62 4.05 -21.90
C SER A 132 -17.43 4.75 -21.25
N ALA A 133 -17.71 5.82 -20.51
CA ALA A 133 -16.73 6.57 -19.73
C ALA A 133 -16.99 6.42 -18.23
N VAL A 134 -15.94 6.09 -17.49
CA VAL A 134 -15.96 5.91 -16.04
C VAL A 134 -15.12 6.99 -15.40
N TYR A 135 -15.69 7.66 -14.41
CA TYR A 135 -15.05 8.74 -13.68
C TYR A 135 -15.06 8.44 -12.17
N ARG A 136 -14.14 9.06 -11.45
CA ARG A 136 -14.11 9.03 -9.99
C ARG A 136 -13.89 10.41 -9.39
N LYS A 137 -14.42 10.58 -8.19
CA LYS A 137 -14.24 11.79 -7.37
C LYS A 137 -14.24 11.41 -5.89
N VAL A 138 -13.51 12.18 -5.06
CA VAL A 138 -13.67 12.13 -3.61
C VAL A 138 -14.71 13.18 -3.23
N ALA A 139 -15.81 12.76 -2.60
CA ALA A 139 -16.93 13.63 -2.27
C ALA A 139 -16.53 14.72 -1.25
N ALA A 140 -16.99 15.94 -1.48
CA ALA A 140 -16.93 17.03 -0.52
C ALA A 140 -18.19 17.04 0.38
N ALA A 141 -18.19 17.89 1.42
CA ALA A 141 -19.42 18.15 2.16
C ALA A 141 -20.41 18.91 1.27
N GLY A 142 -21.68 18.47 1.22
CA GLY A 142 -22.70 19.09 0.36
C GLY A 142 -22.45 18.89 -1.14
N GLU A 143 -21.82 17.77 -1.50
CA GLU A 143 -21.48 17.40 -2.88
C GLU A 143 -22.66 17.61 -3.86
N PRO A 144 -22.50 18.44 -4.92
CA PRO A 144 -23.56 18.72 -5.88
C PRO A 144 -23.71 17.60 -6.92
N ALA A 145 -24.81 17.62 -7.66
CA ALA A 145 -25.01 16.74 -8.81
C ALA A 145 -23.90 16.92 -9.87
N ALA A 146 -23.48 15.82 -10.48
CA ALA A 146 -22.45 15.83 -11.53
C ALA A 146 -23.10 15.91 -12.91
N THR A 147 -22.64 16.87 -13.72
CA THR A 147 -23.17 17.08 -15.08
C THR A 147 -22.11 16.73 -16.12
N PHE A 148 -22.45 15.83 -17.04
CA PHE A 148 -21.59 15.38 -18.12
C PHE A 148 -22.19 15.79 -19.46
N SER A 149 -21.38 16.42 -20.31
CA SER A 149 -21.86 16.97 -21.59
C SER A 149 -21.02 16.50 -22.76
N ARG A 150 -21.67 16.22 -23.89
CA ARG A 150 -21.02 16.05 -25.19
C ARG A 150 -20.95 17.39 -25.93
N PRO A 151 -20.11 17.53 -26.98
CA PRO A 151 -20.15 18.67 -27.88
C PRO A 151 -21.58 18.99 -28.34
N SER A 152 -21.91 20.28 -28.47
CA SER A 152 -23.26 20.73 -28.86
C SER A 152 -23.69 20.31 -30.27
N THR A 153 -22.73 19.89 -31.09
CA THR A 153 -22.97 19.33 -32.44
C THR A 153 -23.44 17.88 -32.40
N ASP A 154 -23.30 17.19 -31.27
CA ASP A 154 -23.72 15.82 -31.10
C ASP A 154 -25.14 15.74 -30.55
N ASN A 155 -25.93 14.86 -31.14
CA ASN A 155 -27.29 14.59 -30.71
C ASN A 155 -27.39 13.20 -30.06
N GLY A 156 -28.46 13.00 -29.30
CA GLY A 156 -28.82 11.71 -28.72
C GLY A 156 -28.73 11.66 -27.20
N ASP A 157 -29.27 10.59 -26.67
CA ASP A 157 -29.36 10.37 -25.25
C ASP A 157 -28.05 9.89 -24.66
N MET A 158 -27.92 10.16 -23.37
CA MET A 158 -26.88 9.66 -22.52
C MET A 158 -27.56 8.96 -21.35
N VAL A 159 -26.98 7.84 -20.92
CA VAL A 159 -27.48 7.08 -19.78
C VAL A 159 -26.31 6.74 -18.86
N GLY A 160 -26.54 6.76 -17.56
CA GLY A 160 -25.46 6.53 -16.62
C GLY A 160 -25.94 6.32 -15.20
N GLY A 161 -24.98 6.02 -14.34
CA GLY A 161 -25.19 5.87 -12.91
C GLY A 161 -23.98 6.28 -12.11
N ILE A 162 -24.22 6.58 -10.84
CA ILE A 162 -23.23 7.00 -9.87
C ILE A 162 -23.44 6.20 -8.59
N VAL A 163 -22.34 5.74 -8.00
CA VAL A 163 -22.34 5.04 -6.72
C VAL A 163 -21.31 5.65 -5.78
N ALA A 164 -21.68 5.73 -4.51
CA ALA A 164 -20.84 6.23 -3.43
C ALA A 164 -20.34 5.07 -2.57
N TYR A 165 -19.02 5.03 -2.35
CA TYR A 165 -18.35 4.06 -1.49
C TYR A 165 -17.62 4.74 -0.35
N SER A 166 -17.83 4.27 0.88
CA SER A 166 -16.97 4.59 2.02
C SER A 166 -15.81 3.61 2.14
N GLY A 167 -14.76 4.00 2.86
CA GLY A 167 -13.62 3.12 3.16
C GLY A 167 -12.65 2.92 2.00
N VAL A 168 -12.85 3.61 0.86
CA VAL A 168 -11.93 3.58 -0.28
C VAL A 168 -10.77 4.56 -0.05
N SER A 169 -9.56 4.19 -0.50
CA SER A 169 -8.39 5.06 -0.46
C SER A 169 -8.66 6.37 -1.23
N ARG A 170 -8.37 7.52 -0.61
CA ARG A 170 -8.62 8.83 -1.22
C ARG A 170 -7.49 9.28 -2.15
N SER A 171 -6.27 8.88 -1.85
CA SER A 171 -5.07 9.22 -2.65
C SER A 171 -4.91 8.29 -3.85
N ALA A 172 -5.25 7.01 -3.70
CA ALA A 172 -5.18 6.01 -4.77
C ALA A 172 -6.43 5.10 -4.76
N PRO A 173 -7.61 5.61 -5.20
CA PRO A 173 -8.86 4.87 -5.09
C PRO A 173 -8.94 3.63 -5.98
N VAL A 174 -8.26 3.62 -7.14
CA VAL A 174 -8.30 2.53 -8.12
C VAL A 174 -7.01 1.73 -8.01
N SER A 175 -7.12 0.42 -7.76
CA SER A 175 -5.98 -0.50 -7.71
C SER A 175 -5.58 -1.01 -9.10
N VAL A 176 -6.58 -1.45 -9.86
CA VAL A 176 -6.44 -1.95 -11.23
C VAL A 176 -7.78 -1.77 -11.94
N GLU A 177 -7.73 -1.68 -13.26
CA GLU A 177 -8.91 -1.55 -14.11
C GLU A 177 -8.64 -2.18 -15.47
N GLY A 178 -9.71 -2.47 -16.21
CA GLY A 178 -9.60 -2.95 -17.58
C GLY A 178 -10.93 -2.99 -18.30
N VAL A 179 -10.88 -3.45 -19.54
CA VAL A 179 -12.05 -3.54 -20.42
C VAL A 179 -12.01 -4.80 -21.26
N ALA A 180 -13.18 -5.32 -21.58
CA ALA A 180 -13.42 -6.17 -22.73
C ALA A 180 -14.52 -5.53 -23.60
N THR A 181 -14.38 -5.61 -24.91
CA THR A 181 -15.37 -5.13 -25.87
C THR A 181 -15.72 -6.21 -26.86
N GLY A 182 -16.92 -6.15 -27.42
CA GLY A 182 -17.32 -7.05 -28.49
C GLY A 182 -18.73 -6.73 -28.98
N SER A 183 -19.33 -7.69 -29.67
CA SER A 183 -20.72 -7.67 -30.10
C SER A 183 -21.39 -9.01 -29.78
N GLY A 184 -22.72 -9.06 -29.84
CA GLY A 184 -23.49 -10.27 -29.58
C GLY A 184 -24.11 -10.34 -28.19
N GLU A 185 -24.49 -11.55 -27.82
CA GLU A 185 -25.36 -11.82 -26.68
C GLU A 185 -24.62 -11.80 -25.34
N LYS A 186 -23.30 -12.03 -25.33
CA LYS A 186 -22.53 -12.28 -24.10
C LYS A 186 -21.45 -11.23 -23.92
N ALA A 187 -21.48 -10.55 -22.78
CA ALA A 187 -20.40 -9.68 -22.33
C ALA A 187 -19.71 -10.33 -21.13
N THR A 188 -18.37 -10.43 -21.16
CA THR A 188 -17.58 -10.97 -20.04
C THR A 188 -16.53 -9.95 -19.61
N SER A 189 -16.47 -9.64 -18.33
CA SER A 189 -15.49 -8.70 -17.76
C SER A 189 -14.04 -9.16 -18.03
N PRO A 190 -13.06 -8.24 -18.13
CA PRO A 190 -11.66 -8.57 -18.43
C PRO A 190 -11.03 -9.49 -17.38
N GLY A 191 -9.99 -10.24 -17.75
CA GLY A 191 -9.15 -10.95 -16.78
C GLY A 191 -8.20 -9.96 -16.12
N LEU A 192 -8.31 -9.78 -14.80
CA LEU A 192 -7.48 -8.84 -14.02
C LEU A 192 -6.85 -9.54 -12.81
N THR A 193 -5.73 -9.03 -12.34
CA THR A 193 -5.08 -9.41 -11.08
C THR A 193 -4.86 -8.17 -10.22
N THR A 194 -5.03 -8.31 -8.90
CA THR A 194 -4.77 -7.23 -7.93
C THR A 194 -3.76 -7.69 -6.88
N THR A 195 -2.91 -6.78 -6.43
CA THR A 195 -2.01 -6.98 -5.29
C THR A 195 -2.61 -6.45 -3.98
N ALA A 196 -3.71 -5.70 -4.04
CA ALA A 196 -4.41 -5.19 -2.87
C ALA A 196 -5.34 -6.24 -2.27
N THR A 197 -5.45 -6.22 -0.94
CA THR A 197 -6.41 -7.03 -0.16
C THR A 197 -7.67 -6.22 0.15
N GLY A 198 -8.78 -6.90 0.43
CA GLY A 198 -10.03 -6.28 0.86
C GLY A 198 -10.63 -5.29 -0.14
N VAL A 199 -10.49 -5.56 -1.44
CA VAL A 199 -10.97 -4.67 -2.50
C VAL A 199 -12.45 -4.89 -2.81
N VAL A 200 -13.05 -3.94 -3.52
CA VAL A 200 -14.36 -4.12 -4.17
C VAL A 200 -14.18 -4.00 -5.68
N VAL A 201 -14.72 -4.95 -6.42
CA VAL A 201 -14.67 -4.99 -7.89
C VAL A 201 -15.98 -4.47 -8.43
N LEU A 202 -15.92 -3.38 -9.19
CA LEU A 202 -17.05 -2.81 -9.91
C LEU A 202 -17.09 -3.37 -11.33
N HIS A 203 -18.18 -4.04 -11.69
CA HIS A 203 -18.44 -4.53 -13.05
C HIS A 203 -19.44 -3.60 -13.73
N LEU A 204 -18.98 -2.92 -14.78
CA LEU A 204 -19.72 -1.88 -15.49
C LEU A 204 -19.95 -2.35 -16.93
N LEU A 205 -21.21 -2.53 -17.31
CA LEU A 205 -21.62 -3.00 -18.61
C LEU A 205 -22.29 -1.86 -19.38
N ALA A 206 -21.99 -1.79 -20.67
CA ALA A 206 -22.69 -0.94 -21.64
C ALA A 206 -23.10 -1.81 -22.83
N LYS A 207 -24.26 -1.52 -23.41
CA LYS A 207 -24.75 -2.24 -24.60
C LYS A 207 -25.59 -1.33 -25.49
N GLY A 208 -25.46 -1.51 -26.80
CA GLY A 208 -26.30 -0.82 -27.77
C GLY A 208 -27.71 -1.42 -27.80
N SER A 209 -28.72 -0.57 -27.78
CA SER A 209 -30.15 -0.87 -27.95
C SER A 209 -30.72 -1.96 -27.03
N ALA A 210 -30.05 -2.22 -25.91
CA ALA A 210 -30.43 -3.22 -24.91
C ALA A 210 -29.63 -3.00 -23.62
N GLN A 211 -30.02 -3.68 -22.53
CA GLN A 211 -29.30 -3.69 -21.27
C GLN A 211 -29.09 -5.12 -20.76
N PHE A 212 -27.87 -5.42 -20.32
CA PHE A 212 -27.55 -6.68 -19.68
C PHE A 212 -28.26 -6.84 -18.33
N PRO A 213 -28.64 -8.05 -17.90
CA PRO A 213 -28.96 -8.27 -16.50
C PRO A 213 -27.72 -8.12 -15.62
N THR A 214 -27.93 -7.92 -14.32
CA THR A 214 -26.86 -7.97 -13.31
C THR A 214 -26.10 -9.30 -13.42
N PRO A 215 -24.76 -9.29 -13.54
CA PRO A 215 -23.99 -10.52 -13.60
C PRO A 215 -24.19 -11.41 -12.37
N ALA A 216 -24.28 -12.72 -12.56
CA ALA A 216 -24.47 -13.66 -11.46
C ALA A 216 -23.30 -13.61 -10.45
N GLY A 217 -23.62 -13.67 -9.16
CA GLY A 217 -22.65 -13.60 -8.05
C GLY A 217 -22.15 -12.19 -7.74
N THR A 218 -22.84 -11.16 -8.22
CA THR A 218 -22.59 -9.74 -7.90
C THR A 218 -23.85 -9.10 -7.34
N THR A 219 -23.71 -7.94 -6.68
CA THR A 219 -24.83 -7.13 -6.22
C THR A 219 -25.08 -5.99 -7.20
N GLY A 220 -26.29 -5.90 -7.76
CA GLY A 220 -26.65 -4.84 -8.69
C GLY A 220 -26.65 -3.45 -8.03
N ARG A 221 -26.17 -2.44 -8.76
CA ARG A 221 -26.14 -1.03 -8.33
C ARG A 221 -27.09 -0.17 -9.14
N TRP A 222 -27.09 -0.37 -10.46
CA TRP A 222 -28.11 0.19 -11.34
C TRP A 222 -28.23 -0.65 -12.60
N ARG A 223 -29.39 -0.53 -13.23
CA ARG A 223 -29.70 -1.09 -14.54
C ARG A 223 -30.71 -0.17 -15.19
N LEU A 224 -30.33 0.49 -16.28
CA LEU A 224 -31.14 1.50 -16.96
C LEU A 224 -30.83 1.50 -18.45
N SER A 225 -31.78 1.96 -19.26
CA SER A 225 -31.59 2.21 -20.68
C SER A 225 -32.09 3.61 -21.04
N SER A 226 -31.40 4.22 -21.99
CA SER A 226 -31.95 5.26 -22.86
C SER A 226 -32.61 4.60 -24.09
N ASP A 227 -33.03 5.41 -25.06
CA ASP A 227 -33.55 4.89 -26.32
C ASP A 227 -32.46 4.24 -27.19
N SER A 228 -31.17 4.55 -26.96
CA SER A 228 -30.05 4.08 -27.77
C SER A 228 -29.09 3.13 -27.05
N GLU A 229 -28.81 3.34 -25.76
CA GLU A 229 -27.86 2.53 -24.98
C GLU A 229 -28.46 2.04 -23.66
N GLY A 230 -27.99 0.88 -23.19
CA GLY A 230 -28.24 0.36 -21.86
C GLY A 230 -26.97 0.29 -21.02
N VAL A 231 -27.14 0.50 -19.72
CA VAL A 231 -26.10 0.45 -18.69
C VAL A 231 -26.49 -0.52 -17.60
N THR A 232 -25.50 -1.22 -17.06
CA THR A 232 -25.70 -2.07 -15.88
C THR A 232 -24.44 -2.08 -15.07
N ALA A 233 -24.56 -1.77 -13.78
CA ALA A 233 -23.45 -1.87 -12.85
C ALA A 233 -23.79 -2.82 -11.74
N ALA A 234 -22.77 -3.55 -11.31
CA ALA A 234 -22.81 -4.41 -10.17
C ALA A 234 -21.45 -4.44 -9.49
N ASP A 235 -21.39 -4.92 -8.27
CA ASP A 235 -20.13 -5.07 -7.58
C ASP A 235 -20.04 -6.36 -6.77
N GLU A 236 -18.82 -6.67 -6.34
CA GLU A 236 -18.54 -7.75 -5.42
C GLU A 236 -17.33 -7.44 -4.54
N PRO A 237 -17.33 -7.88 -3.27
CA PRO A 237 -16.13 -7.87 -2.46
C PRO A 237 -15.14 -8.94 -2.96
N PHE A 238 -13.85 -8.63 -2.91
CA PHE A 238 -12.79 -9.58 -3.22
C PHE A 238 -11.67 -9.48 -2.19
N ALA A 239 -11.38 -10.59 -1.52
CA ALA A 239 -10.40 -10.61 -0.43
C ALA A 239 -8.98 -10.28 -0.91
N GLY A 240 -8.59 -10.74 -2.10
CA GLY A 240 -7.24 -10.53 -2.67
C GLY A 240 -6.09 -11.03 -1.78
N PRO A 241 -4.83 -10.85 -2.21
CA PRO A 241 -4.43 -10.53 -3.59
C PRO A 241 -4.72 -11.71 -4.53
N GLY A 242 -4.65 -11.49 -5.84
CA GLY A 242 -4.78 -12.55 -6.84
C GLY A 242 -5.66 -12.21 -8.03
N ALA A 243 -6.04 -13.24 -8.78
CA ALA A 243 -6.90 -13.14 -9.95
C ALA A 243 -8.34 -12.81 -9.56
N ILE A 244 -8.90 -11.79 -10.20
CA ILE A 244 -10.27 -11.34 -9.97
C ILE A 244 -11.25 -12.24 -10.74
N PRO A 245 -12.36 -12.68 -10.12
CA PRO A 245 -13.40 -13.42 -10.80
C PRO A 245 -13.92 -12.69 -12.04
N ARG A 246 -13.96 -13.39 -13.17
CA ARG A 246 -14.61 -12.88 -14.38
C ARG A 246 -16.12 -13.06 -14.26
N ARG A 247 -16.87 -12.05 -14.67
CA ARG A 247 -18.33 -12.02 -14.63
C ARG A 247 -18.87 -11.91 -16.04
N THR A 248 -19.80 -12.80 -16.36
CA THR A 248 -20.49 -12.81 -17.65
C THR A 248 -21.95 -12.46 -17.46
N SER A 249 -22.47 -11.62 -18.36
CA SER A 249 -23.90 -11.36 -18.48
C SER A 249 -24.36 -11.66 -19.91
N THR A 250 -25.61 -12.09 -20.06
CA THR A 250 -26.16 -12.56 -21.34
C THR A 250 -27.53 -11.94 -21.61
N VAL A 251 -27.75 -11.49 -22.84
CA VAL A 251 -29.05 -11.08 -23.39
C VAL A 251 -29.25 -11.80 -24.72
N SER A 252 -30.13 -12.80 -24.73
CA SER A 252 -30.42 -13.61 -25.91
C SER A 252 -31.02 -12.79 -27.06
N GLY A 253 -30.68 -13.17 -28.29
CA GLY A 253 -31.19 -12.54 -29.52
C GLY A 253 -30.53 -11.21 -29.89
N SER A 254 -29.56 -10.73 -29.11
CA SER A 254 -28.92 -9.45 -29.38
C SER A 254 -27.60 -9.59 -30.13
N THR A 255 -27.41 -8.81 -31.19
CA THR A 255 -26.18 -8.75 -32.01
C THR A 255 -25.39 -7.45 -31.80
N THR A 256 -25.91 -6.53 -30.98
CA THR A 256 -25.36 -5.19 -30.82
C THR A 256 -24.04 -5.17 -30.06
N PRO A 257 -23.20 -4.14 -30.26
CA PRO A 257 -21.96 -3.97 -29.52
C PRO A 257 -22.19 -3.82 -28.02
N TRP A 258 -21.18 -4.26 -27.26
CA TRP A 258 -21.12 -4.16 -25.81
C TRP A 258 -19.72 -3.78 -25.33
N ILE A 259 -19.68 -3.22 -24.13
CA ILE A 259 -18.46 -2.95 -23.35
C ILE A 259 -18.66 -3.56 -21.97
N ALA A 260 -17.64 -4.24 -21.45
CA ALA A 260 -17.55 -4.70 -20.08
C ALA A 260 -16.27 -4.13 -19.44
N GLN A 261 -16.43 -3.10 -18.62
CA GLN A 261 -15.37 -2.48 -17.83
C GLN A 261 -15.35 -3.10 -16.42
N ALA A 262 -14.16 -3.24 -15.86
CA ALA A 262 -13.96 -3.59 -14.46
C ALA A 262 -13.06 -2.55 -13.80
N VAL A 263 -13.48 -2.05 -12.63
CA VAL A 263 -12.72 -1.08 -11.82
C VAL A 263 -12.59 -1.64 -10.41
N VAL A 264 -11.36 -1.78 -9.92
CA VAL A 264 -11.08 -2.36 -8.61
C VAL A 264 -10.76 -1.26 -7.62
N LEU A 265 -11.64 -1.07 -6.64
CA LEU A 265 -11.50 -0.06 -5.61
C LEU A 265 -10.59 -0.57 -4.49
N ARG A 266 -9.57 0.23 -4.17
CA ARG A 266 -8.59 -0.04 -3.11
C ARG A 266 -9.11 0.47 -1.78
N PRO A 267 -9.06 -0.32 -0.69
CA PRO A 267 -9.47 0.17 0.61
C PRO A 267 -8.46 1.20 1.16
N ALA A 268 -8.94 2.08 2.04
CA ALA A 268 -8.10 3.07 2.71
C ALA A 268 -7.26 2.40 3.79
N LEU A 269 -5.98 2.77 3.89
CA LEU A 269 -5.13 2.37 5.01
C LEU A 269 -5.64 3.04 6.28
N GLU A 270 -5.97 2.26 7.31
CA GLU A 270 -6.35 2.77 8.63
C GLU A 270 -5.13 2.87 9.54
N GLN A 271 -4.37 1.78 9.63
CA GLN A 271 -3.21 1.71 10.51
C GLN A 271 -2.13 0.82 9.90
N ALA A 272 -0.90 1.33 9.90
CA ALA A 272 0.31 0.55 9.67
C ALA A 272 0.99 0.26 11.01
N GLY A 273 1.70 -0.85 11.06
CA GLY A 273 2.41 -1.32 12.24
C GLY A 273 3.36 -2.47 11.89
N ALA A 274 3.95 -3.07 12.92
CA ALA A 274 4.79 -4.26 12.81
C ALA A 274 4.30 -5.34 13.78
N SER A 275 4.23 -6.58 13.32
CA SER A 275 4.14 -7.77 14.15
C SER A 275 5.55 -8.30 14.35
N LEU A 276 5.95 -8.44 15.61
CA LEU A 276 7.26 -8.93 16.01
C LEU A 276 7.12 -10.32 16.59
N THR A 277 7.98 -11.24 16.17
CA THR A 277 8.06 -12.61 16.70
C THR A 277 9.50 -12.98 16.98
N TRP A 278 9.74 -13.77 18.02
CA TRP A 278 11.07 -14.25 18.39
C TRP A 278 10.99 -15.59 19.12
N THR A 279 12.11 -16.30 19.16
CA THR A 279 12.30 -17.47 20.02
C THR A 279 12.65 -17.01 21.43
N ALA A 280 11.97 -17.58 22.44
CA ALA A 280 12.17 -17.20 23.83
C ALA A 280 13.63 -17.43 24.28
N SER A 281 14.10 -16.58 25.19
CA SER A 281 15.40 -16.77 25.84
C SER A 281 15.47 -18.13 26.54
N PRO A 282 16.59 -18.86 26.41
CA PRO A 282 16.84 -20.08 27.19
C PRO A 282 16.92 -19.82 28.70
N SER A 283 17.16 -18.58 29.12
CA SER A 283 17.16 -18.19 30.53
C SER A 283 15.73 -18.10 31.06
N SER A 284 15.13 -19.24 31.35
CA SER A 284 13.75 -19.37 31.86
C SER A 284 13.47 -18.61 33.16
N TRP A 285 14.52 -18.13 33.82
CA TRP A 285 14.50 -17.33 35.02
C TRP A 285 14.48 -15.81 34.76
N ALA A 286 14.48 -15.36 33.51
CA ALA A 286 14.36 -13.94 33.18
C ALA A 286 12.96 -13.38 33.51
N ASP A 287 12.88 -12.09 33.83
CA ASP A 287 11.60 -11.42 34.13
C ASP A 287 10.77 -11.20 32.86
N GLY A 288 11.45 -11.05 31.72
CA GLY A 288 10.85 -10.74 30.43
C GLY A 288 11.83 -10.10 29.46
N TYR A 289 11.32 -9.25 28.57
CA TYR A 289 12.10 -8.59 27.53
C TYR A 289 11.94 -7.07 27.58
N ARG A 290 12.96 -6.36 27.10
CA ARG A 290 12.85 -4.94 26.71
C ARG A 290 12.87 -4.85 25.21
N LEU A 291 11.87 -4.15 24.67
CA LEU A 291 11.72 -3.86 23.26
C LEU A 291 11.94 -2.37 23.03
N GLU A 292 12.94 -2.05 22.22
CA GLU A 292 13.25 -0.70 21.76
C GLU A 292 12.89 -0.57 20.29
N ARG A 293 12.21 0.53 19.95
CA ARG A 293 11.91 0.95 18.59
C ARG A 293 12.67 2.23 18.29
N SER A 294 13.34 2.25 17.16
CA SER A 294 14.02 3.44 16.63
C SER A 294 13.64 3.69 15.18
N ALA A 295 13.68 4.95 14.76
CA ALA A 295 13.53 5.36 13.36
C ALA A 295 14.51 6.51 13.06
N GLY A 296 15.13 6.50 11.88
CA GLY A 296 16.13 7.53 11.52
C GLY A 296 17.30 7.62 12.51
N GLY A 297 17.68 6.51 13.15
CA GLY A 297 18.73 6.46 14.17
C GLY A 297 18.36 7.02 15.55
N THR A 298 17.11 7.47 15.74
CA THR A 298 16.63 7.99 17.03
C THR A 298 15.71 6.97 17.69
N VAL A 299 15.95 6.68 18.99
CA VAL A 299 15.05 5.85 19.79
C VAL A 299 13.74 6.60 20.02
N GLN A 300 12.62 5.98 19.63
CA GLN A 300 11.29 6.55 19.78
C GLN A 300 10.56 6.02 21.01
N ALA A 301 10.77 4.75 21.34
CA ALA A 301 10.10 4.08 22.45
C ALA A 301 10.93 2.90 22.93
N THR A 302 10.91 2.69 24.25
CA THR A 302 11.41 1.45 24.88
C THR A 302 10.37 1.00 25.89
N ARG A 303 9.94 -0.26 25.81
CA ARG A 303 8.95 -0.84 26.73
C ARG A 303 9.33 -2.24 27.20
N SER A 304 8.85 -2.61 28.37
CA SER A 304 9.00 -3.97 28.89
C SER A 304 7.85 -4.87 28.45
N LEU A 305 8.17 -6.12 28.15
CA LEU A 305 7.26 -7.22 27.88
C LEU A 305 7.43 -8.23 29.01
N THR A 306 6.41 -8.41 29.83
CA THR A 306 6.46 -9.30 31.00
C THR A 306 6.33 -10.76 30.58
N SER A 307 6.96 -11.65 31.36
CA SER A 307 7.13 -13.08 31.09
C SER A 307 8.15 -13.38 30.00
N VAL A 308 9.16 -14.18 30.35
CA VAL A 308 10.12 -14.74 29.39
C VAL A 308 9.47 -15.67 28.37
N GLY A 309 8.27 -16.20 28.67
CA GLY A 309 7.48 -17.00 27.73
C GLY A 309 6.81 -16.20 26.61
N THR A 310 6.84 -14.87 26.67
CA THR A 310 6.30 -14.02 25.59
C THR A 310 7.19 -14.11 24.35
N THR A 311 6.62 -14.48 23.21
CA THR A 311 7.34 -14.71 21.93
C THR A 311 6.83 -13.88 20.77
N ALA A 312 5.81 -13.04 21.00
CA ALA A 312 5.28 -12.14 19.99
C ALA A 312 4.70 -10.86 20.60
N THR A 313 4.72 -9.77 19.83
CA THR A 313 4.02 -8.53 20.17
C THR A 313 3.75 -7.71 18.90
N THR A 314 2.89 -6.70 19.00
CA THR A 314 2.65 -5.75 17.91
C THR A 314 3.11 -4.35 18.29
N GLU A 315 3.50 -3.58 17.27
CA GLU A 315 3.93 -2.19 17.35
C GLU A 315 3.11 -1.35 16.37
N GLY A 316 2.40 -0.35 16.87
CA GLY A 316 1.50 0.47 16.07
C GLY A 316 0.71 1.46 16.92
N PRO A 317 0.13 2.53 16.33
CA PRO A 317 0.27 2.95 14.93
C PRO A 317 1.68 3.45 14.61
N LEU A 318 2.21 3.05 13.45
CA LEU A 318 3.49 3.52 12.92
C LEU A 318 3.25 4.27 11.60
N PRO A 319 3.85 5.46 11.40
CA PRO A 319 3.89 6.11 10.11
C PRO A 319 4.32 5.16 8.98
N ASN A 320 3.48 5.08 7.95
CA ASN A 320 3.78 4.30 6.74
C ASN A 320 4.92 4.98 5.94
N GLY A 321 5.72 4.18 5.22
CA GLY A 321 6.87 4.67 4.45
C GLY A 321 8.11 4.98 5.30
N VAL A 322 8.10 4.66 6.60
CA VAL A 322 9.23 4.83 7.51
C VAL A 322 9.90 3.50 7.80
N SER A 323 11.24 3.51 7.85
CA SER A 323 12.05 2.37 8.29
C SER A 323 12.26 2.39 9.80
N TYR A 324 11.96 1.26 10.43
CA TYR A 324 12.10 1.06 11.87
C TYR A 324 13.13 -0.02 12.17
N THR A 325 13.96 0.21 13.17
CA THR A 325 14.82 -0.81 13.77
C THR A 325 14.29 -1.16 15.15
N PHE A 326 14.03 -2.45 15.36
CA PHE A 326 13.61 -3.02 16.63
C PHE A 326 14.78 -3.74 17.28
N ARG A 327 15.00 -3.50 18.57
CA ARG A 327 15.98 -4.21 19.39
C ARG A 327 15.25 -4.87 20.54
N LEU A 328 15.55 -6.14 20.78
CA LEU A 328 14.96 -6.94 21.85
C LEU A 328 16.06 -7.60 22.67
N TRP A 329 15.96 -7.50 23.99
CA TRP A 329 16.87 -8.19 24.91
C TRP A 329 16.10 -8.70 26.13
N ALA A 330 16.56 -9.80 26.71
CA ALA A 330 16.01 -10.31 27.95
C ALA A 330 16.52 -9.46 29.13
N HIS A 331 15.70 -9.31 30.16
CA HIS A 331 16.11 -8.64 31.41
C HIS A 331 15.72 -9.43 32.66
N ARG A 332 16.48 -9.22 33.73
CA ARG A 332 16.13 -9.61 35.10
C ARG A 332 16.61 -8.55 36.09
N GLY A 333 15.70 -7.80 36.70
CA GLY A 333 16.06 -6.61 37.47
C GLY A 333 16.93 -5.65 36.63
N THR A 334 18.18 -5.47 37.03
CA THR A 334 19.19 -4.66 36.32
C THR A 334 20.05 -5.44 35.33
N TRP A 335 19.92 -6.77 35.29
CA TRP A 335 20.69 -7.62 34.39
C TRP A 335 20.03 -7.62 33.02
N GLU A 336 20.83 -7.50 31.97
CA GLU A 336 20.38 -7.42 30.59
C GLU A 336 21.24 -8.35 29.71
N SER A 337 20.61 -9.06 28.78
CA SER A 337 21.33 -9.81 27.75
C SER A 337 21.88 -8.88 26.66
N SER A 338 22.66 -9.41 25.72
CA SER A 338 22.83 -8.74 24.43
C SER A 338 21.48 -8.53 23.73
N ALA A 339 21.39 -7.53 22.87
CA ALA A 339 20.19 -7.29 22.07
C ALA A 339 20.27 -8.01 20.73
N VAL A 340 19.18 -8.65 20.33
CA VAL A 340 18.93 -9.01 18.93
C VAL A 340 18.19 -7.87 18.24
N SER A 341 18.44 -7.68 16.96
CA SER A 341 17.89 -6.56 16.20
C SER A 341 17.35 -6.98 14.85
N THR A 342 16.28 -6.33 14.43
CA THR A 342 15.73 -6.47 13.07
C THR A 342 15.27 -5.11 12.56
N THR A 343 15.24 -4.95 11.24
CA THR A 343 14.81 -3.71 10.59
C THR A 343 13.72 -4.03 9.59
N ILE A 344 12.70 -3.17 9.54
CA ILE A 344 11.62 -3.25 8.57
C ILE A 344 11.34 -1.87 7.98
N ALA A 345 11.16 -1.81 6.67
CA ALA A 345 10.60 -0.66 5.98
C ALA A 345 9.10 -0.91 5.81
N LEU A 346 8.25 -0.06 6.40
CA LEU A 346 6.81 -0.22 6.25
C LEU A 346 6.35 0.26 4.88
N SER A 347 5.74 -0.64 4.11
CA SER A 347 5.09 -0.36 2.85
C SER A 347 3.72 -1.02 2.78
N CYS A 348 2.79 -0.39 3.50
CA CYS A 348 1.36 -0.47 3.18
C CYS A 348 1.04 0.53 2.03
#